data_AF-A0A844Q9T3-F1
#
_entry.id   AF-A0A844Q9T3-F1
#
_cell.length_a   1.000
_cell.length_b   1.000
_cell.length_c   1.000
_cell.angle_alpha   90.00
_cell.angle_beta   90.00
_cell.angle_gamma   90.00
#
_symmetry.space_group_name_H-M   'P 1'
#
loop_
_entity.id
_entity.type
_entity.pdbx_description
1 polymer ?
#
loop_
_entity_poly.entity_id
_entity_poly.type
_entity_poly.pdbx_seq_one_letter_code
_entity_poly.pdbx_strand_id
1 'polypeptide(L)'
;MRGGSAMLLSTCTKEQYYRIDTLPDYALIDAIGLTVGQTVYVQTRGLFHGPTVIKKQNRHYAIGRELADQIEVSEVEADELL
;
A
#
# COMPACT_ATOMS: atom_id res chain seq x y z
N MET A 1 15.75 -12.61 -8.10
CA MET A 1 14.79 -11.70 -7.45
C MET A 1 13.50 -11.79 -8.25
N ARG A 2 12.52 -12.58 -7.78
CA ARG A 2 11.19 -12.62 -8.40
C ARG A 2 10.37 -11.54 -7.71
N GLY A 3 10.46 -10.31 -8.21
CA GLY A 3 9.56 -9.24 -7.75
C GLY A 3 8.15 -9.57 -8.20
N GLY A 4 7.17 -9.57 -7.29
CA GLY A 4 5.76 -9.64 -7.64
C GLY A 4 5.38 -8.55 -8.64
N SER A 5 4.37 -8.79 -9.48
CA SER A 5 3.91 -7.83 -10.47
C SER A 5 3.58 -6.48 -9.83
N ALA A 6 4.14 -5.39 -10.37
CA ALA A 6 3.81 -4.04 -9.96
C ALA A 6 2.33 -3.73 -10.26
N MET A 7 1.62 -3.16 -9.29
CA MET A 7 0.21 -2.81 -9.38
C MET A 7 -0.12 -1.56 -8.56
N LEU A 8 -1.31 -1.00 -8.75
CA LEU A 8 -1.77 0.15 -7.98
C LEU A 8 -2.34 -0.28 -6.63
N LEU A 9 -2.05 0.49 -5.57
CA LEU A 9 -2.56 0.23 -4.23
C LEU A 9 -4.09 0.11 -4.20
N SER A 10 -4.78 0.90 -5.02
CA SER A 10 -6.23 0.88 -5.17
C SER A 10 -6.81 -0.43 -5.71
N THR A 11 -5.98 -1.25 -6.36
CA THR A 11 -6.36 -2.51 -7.03
C THR A 11 -5.98 -3.75 -6.25
N CYS A 12 -5.16 -3.60 -5.20
CA CYS A 12 -4.65 -4.69 -4.39
C CYS A 12 -5.76 -5.59 -3.81
N THR A 13 -5.38 -6.85 -3.65
CA THR A 13 -6.14 -7.83 -2.88
C THR A 13 -6.07 -7.47 -1.40
N LYS A 14 -7.21 -7.54 -0.70
CA LYS A 14 -7.28 -7.35 0.74
C LYS A 14 -6.57 -8.49 1.49
N GLU A 15 -6.27 -8.22 2.74
CA GLU A 15 -5.65 -9.15 3.69
C GLU A 15 -4.26 -9.65 3.26
N GLN A 16 -3.52 -8.84 2.50
CA GLN A 16 -2.23 -9.18 1.90
C GLN A 16 -1.17 -8.09 2.14
N TYR A 17 0.11 -8.50 2.18
CA TYR A 17 1.25 -7.58 2.27
C TYR A 17 1.79 -7.16 0.91
N TYR A 18 2.17 -5.90 0.83
CA TYR A 18 2.77 -5.30 -0.36
C TYR A 18 3.94 -4.40 0.03
N ARG A 19 4.94 -4.32 -0.83
CA ARG A 19 6.04 -3.37 -0.74
C ARG A 19 5.71 -2.16 -1.61
N ILE A 20 5.90 -0.97 -1.07
CA ILE A 20 5.76 0.28 -1.81
C ILE A 20 6.95 0.44 -2.74
N ASP A 21 6.70 0.55 -4.04
CA ASP A 21 7.76 0.78 -5.03
C ASP A 21 7.83 2.25 -5.44
N THR A 22 6.69 2.94 -5.52
CA THR A 22 6.62 4.38 -5.79
C THR A 22 5.57 5.09 -4.95
N LEU A 23 5.82 6.38 -4.67
CA LEU A 23 4.91 7.26 -3.96
C LEU A 23 4.80 8.59 -4.72
N PRO A 24 3.62 9.22 -4.78
CA PRO A 24 3.49 10.56 -5.31
C PRO A 24 4.15 11.58 -4.38
N ASP A 25 4.66 12.66 -4.95
CA ASP A 25 5.31 13.76 -4.22
C ASP A 25 4.27 14.65 -3.53
N TYR A 26 3.81 14.19 -2.36
CA TYR A 26 2.90 14.92 -1.49
C TYR A 26 3.45 15.02 -0.08
N ALA A 27 3.52 16.24 0.47
CA ALA A 27 3.95 16.49 1.84
C ALA A 27 3.18 15.67 2.90
N LEU A 28 1.93 15.30 2.60
CA LEU A 28 1.12 14.47 3.49
C LEU A 28 1.63 13.02 3.60
N ILE A 29 2.18 12.44 2.52
CA ILE A 29 2.72 11.08 2.50
C ILE A 29 3.94 10.98 3.43
N ASP A 30 4.82 11.97 3.35
CA ASP A 30 5.98 12.09 4.25
C ASP A 30 5.53 12.27 5.70
N ALA A 31 4.51 13.10 5.94
CA ALA A 31 3.97 13.34 7.28
C ALA A 31 3.37 12.08 7.93
N ILE A 32 2.75 11.19 7.16
CA ILE A 32 2.24 9.90 7.66
C ILE A 32 3.31 8.80 7.72
N GLY A 33 4.50 9.09 7.18
CA GLY A 33 5.69 8.26 7.21
C GLY A 33 5.65 7.08 6.25
N LEU A 34 4.94 7.18 5.12
CA LEU A 34 5.07 6.17 4.05
C LEU A 34 6.36 6.44 3.27
N THR A 35 7.10 5.38 2.96
CA THR A 35 8.39 5.48 2.25
C THR A 35 8.51 4.36 1.22
N VAL A 36 9.26 4.60 0.15
CA VAL A 36 9.58 3.58 -0.86
C VAL A 36 10.42 2.46 -0.23
N GLY A 37 10.17 1.22 -0.63
CA GLY A 37 10.75 0.00 -0.08
C GLY A 37 10.07 -0.53 1.17
N GLN A 38 9.11 0.22 1.73
CA GLN A 38 8.41 -0.18 2.95
C GLN A 38 7.29 -1.18 2.67
N THR A 39 7.16 -2.19 3.53
CA THR A 39 6.01 -3.11 3.50
C THR A 39 4.81 -2.52 4.24
N VAL A 40 3.63 -2.65 3.64
CA VAL A 40 2.32 -2.30 4.23
C VAL A 40 1.34 -3.46 4.05
N TYR A 41 0.39 -3.57 4.98
CA TYR A 41 -0.67 -4.58 4.90
C TYR A 41 -1.97 -3.95 4.42
N VAL A 42 -2.55 -4.44 3.33
CA VAL A 42 -3.86 -3.96 2.84
C VAL A 42 -4.95 -4.66 3.63
N GLN A 43 -5.60 -3.97 4.58
CA GLN A 43 -6.59 -4.59 5.46
C GLN A 43 -7.95 -4.72 4.78
N THR A 44 -8.44 -3.65 4.17
CA THR A 44 -9.75 -3.65 3.50
C THR A 44 -9.80 -2.60 2.40
N ARG A 45 -10.75 -2.77 1.49
CA ARG A 45 -11.12 -1.81 0.46
C ARG A 45 -12.56 -1.42 0.69
N GLY A 46 -12.82 -0.12 0.79
CA GLY A 46 -14.19 0.37 0.89
C GLY A 46 -15.03 -0.07 -0.32
N LEU A 47 -16.30 -0.41 -0.08
CA LEU A 47 -17.27 -0.63 -1.15
C LEU A 47 -17.39 0.64 -2.02
N PHE A 48 -17.77 0.48 -3.29
CA PHE A 48 -18.00 1.58 -4.24
C PHE A 48 -16.84 2.58 -4.35
N HIS A 49 -15.64 2.09 -4.65
CA HIS A 49 -14.46 2.96 -4.84
C HIS A 49 -14.04 3.73 -3.60
N GLY A 50 -14.44 3.25 -2.41
CA GLY A 50 -14.02 3.79 -1.13
C GLY A 50 -12.51 3.65 -0.87
N PRO A 51 -12.03 4.20 0.26
CA PRO A 51 -10.61 4.22 0.56
C PRO A 51 -10.02 2.82 0.70
N THR A 52 -8.74 2.70 0.37
CA THR A 52 -7.93 1.52 0.71
C THR A 52 -7.36 1.72 2.09
N VAL A 53 -7.69 0.83 3.02
CA VAL A 53 -7.18 0.90 4.39
C VAL A 53 -5.91 0.07 4.47
N ILE A 54 -4.78 0.74 4.71
CA ILE A 54 -3.50 0.09 4.94
C ILE A 54 -3.16 0.11 6.43
N LYS A 55 -2.49 -0.95 6.89
CA LYS A 55 -1.89 -1.04 8.21
C LYS A 55 -0.37 -0.98 8.07
N LYS A 56 0.23 -0.08 8.84
CA LYS A 56 1.68 0.01 9.03
C LYS A 56 1.93 -0.03 10.54
N GLN A 57 2.65 -1.05 11.00
CA GLN A 57 2.91 -1.25 12.44
C GLN A 57 1.59 -1.23 13.24
N ASN A 58 1.42 -0.24 14.15
CA ASN A 58 0.23 -0.08 14.98
C ASN A 58 -0.70 1.05 14.50
N ARG A 59 -0.55 1.51 13.25
CA ARG A 59 -1.36 2.59 12.67
C ARG A 59 -2.13 2.10 11.46
N HIS A 60 -3.35 2.62 11.32
CA HIS A 60 -4.23 2.38 10.18
C HIS A 60 -4.41 3.69 9.42
N TYR A 61 -4.27 3.64 8.10
CA TYR A 61 -4.42 4.79 7.22
C TYR A 61 -5.47 4.47 6.16
N ALA A 62 -6.52 5.28 6.10
CA ALA A 62 -7.48 5.24 5.02
C ALA A 62 -6.96 6.12 3.88
N ILE A 63 -6.48 5.48 2.81
CA ILE A 63 -5.95 6.16 1.63
C ILE A 63 -7.10 6.32 0.64
N GLY A 64 -7.47 7.58 0.36
CA GLY A 64 -8.49 7.89 -0.65
C GLY A 64 -8.10 7.30 -2.01
N ARG A 65 -9.09 6.92 -2.82
CA ARG A 65 -8.85 6.22 -4.08
C ARG A 65 -7.89 6.96 -5.02
N GLU A 66 -8.07 8.26 -5.19
CA GLU A 66 -7.24 9.08 -6.08
C GLU A 66 -5.75 9.04 -5.68
N LEU A 67 -5.47 8.98 -4.38
CA LEU A 67 -4.11 8.84 -3.86
C LEU A 67 -3.61 7.40 -4.02
N ALA A 68 -4.47 6.41 -3.76
CA ALA A 68 -4.13 4.99 -3.92
C ALA A 68 -3.89 4.59 -5.39
N ASP A 69 -4.51 5.28 -6.36
CA ASP A 69 -4.29 5.10 -7.80
C ASP A 69 -2.92 5.65 -8.28
N GLN A 70 -2.19 6.36 -7.41
CA GLN A 70 -0.87 6.93 -7.70
C GLN A 70 0.27 6.22 -6.95
N ILE A 71 -0.03 5.22 -6.13
CA ILE A 71 0.95 4.46 -5.36
C ILE A 71 1.12 3.10 -6.02
N GLU A 72 2.32 2.83 -6.52
CA GLU A 72 2.65 1.51 -7.07
C GLU A 72 3.27 0.62 -5.98
N VAL A 73 2.84 -0.63 -5.99
CA VAL A 73 3.26 -1.64 -5.03
C VAL A 73 3.48 -2.99 -5.69
N SER A 74 4.32 -3.81 -5.08
CA SER A 74 4.56 -5.20 -5.44
C SER A 74 4.11 -6.12 -4.31
N GLU A 75 3.53 -7.27 -4.66
CA GLU A 75 3.23 -8.32 -3.68
C GLU A 75 4.51 -8.79 -2.98
N VAL A 76 4.37 -9.02 -1.67
CA VAL A 76 5.42 -9.60 -0.83
C VAL A 76 4.92 -10.95 -0.34
N GLU A 77 5.69 -12.00 -0.57
CA GLU A 77 5.39 -13.31 -0.04
C GLU A 77 5.60 -13.33 1.48
N ALA A 78 4.80 -14.11 2.20
CA ALA A 78 4.84 -14.13 3.67
C ALA A 78 6.23 -14.52 4.23
N ASP A 79 7.00 -15.28 3.47
CA ASP A 79 8.36 -15.73 3.82
C ASP A 79 9.40 -14.60 3.78
N GLU A 80 9.10 -13.47 3.12
CA GLU A 80 9.98 -12.30 3.03
C GLU A 80 9.80 -11.30 4.20
N LEU A 81 8.89 -11.60 5.14
CA LEU A 81 8.58 -10.75 6.29
C LEU A 81 9.34 -11.14 7.58
N LEU A 82 10.25 -12.13 7.50
CA LEU A 82 11.05 -12.69 8.60
C LEU A 82 12.44 -12.07 8.71
#